data_AF-A0A1Z4RDD5-F1
#
_entry.id   AF-A0A1Z4RDD5-F1
#
_cell.length_a   1.000
_cell.length_b   1.000
_cell.length_c   1.000
_cell.angle_alpha   90.00
_cell.angle_beta   90.00
_cell.angle_gamma   90.00
#
_symmetry.space_group_name_H-M   'P 1'
#
loop_
_entity.id
_entity.type
_entity.pdbx_description
1 polymer ?
#
loop_
_entity_poly.entity_id
_entity_poly.type
_entity_poly.pdbx_seq_one_letter_code
_entity_poly.pdbx_strand_id
1 'polypeptide(L)'
;MTQWHPAFLKLGKTLDECAAKYRGFCRKYKPQPKAEKRSHWGSHLLAGIQMSKKKSTSKSSPGQLPLSENPDVKAVAEKFVNTNGYSTEFG
;
A
#
# COMPACT_ATOMS: atom_id res chain seq x y z
N MET A 1 41.46 -24.77 -9.86
CA MET A 1 41.07 -23.53 -10.59
C MET A 1 39.66 -23.70 -11.12
N THR A 2 38.77 -22.72 -10.91
CA THR A 2 37.43 -22.74 -11.51
C THR A 2 37.52 -22.34 -12.98
N GLN A 3 37.12 -23.22 -13.88
CA GLN A 3 37.15 -22.94 -15.32
C GLN A 3 35.90 -22.13 -15.72
N TRP A 4 36.09 -21.09 -16.54
CA TRP A 4 34.98 -20.31 -17.11
C TRP A 4 34.19 -21.16 -18.12
N HIS A 5 32.87 -20.96 -18.17
CA HIS A 5 32.00 -21.69 -19.10
C HIS A 5 32.38 -21.38 -20.58
N PRO A 6 32.39 -22.37 -21.50
CA PRO A 6 32.80 -22.15 -22.89
C PRO A 6 32.02 -21.06 -23.62
N ALA A 7 30.73 -20.88 -23.29
CA ALA A 7 29.92 -19.81 -23.89
C ALA A 7 30.43 -18.40 -23.51
N PHE A 8 30.97 -18.22 -22.30
CA PHE A 8 31.57 -16.95 -21.88
C PHE A 8 32.86 -16.68 -22.63
N LEU A 9 33.73 -17.69 -22.79
CA LEU A 9 35.00 -17.55 -23.51
C LEU A 9 34.82 -17.30 -25.01
N LYS A 10 33.69 -17.70 -25.59
CA LYS A 10 33.33 -17.37 -26.97
C LYS A 10 32.95 -15.89 -27.18
N LEU A 11 32.76 -15.11 -26.10
CA LEU A 11 32.36 -13.71 -26.23
C LEU A 11 33.47 -12.84 -26.83
N GLY A 12 34.74 -13.11 -26.56
CA GLY A 12 35.88 -12.27 -26.97
C GLY A 12 37.17 -13.05 -27.12
N LYS A 13 38.21 -12.41 -27.67
CA LYS A 13 39.52 -13.05 -27.86
C LYS A 13 40.35 -13.05 -26.58
N THR A 14 40.04 -12.15 -25.65
CA THR A 14 40.70 -12.04 -24.34
C THR A 14 39.67 -12.11 -23.21
N LEU A 15 40.13 -12.42 -22.00
CA LEU A 15 39.25 -12.43 -20.81
C LEU A 15 38.65 -11.05 -20.51
N ASP A 16 39.41 -9.98 -20.75
CA ASP A 16 38.94 -8.60 -20.55
C ASP A 16 37.82 -8.24 -21.54
N GLU A 17 37.94 -8.65 -22.81
CA GLU A 17 36.87 -8.48 -23.79
C GLU A 17 35.62 -9.28 -23.41
N CYS A 18 35.79 -10.51 -22.95
CA CYS A 18 34.68 -11.35 -22.49
C CYS A 18 33.96 -10.69 -21.32
N ALA A 19 34.71 -10.18 -20.33
CA ALA A 19 34.17 -9.49 -19.17
C ALA A 19 33.44 -8.20 -19.56
N ALA A 20 34.01 -7.40 -20.47
CA ALA A 20 33.39 -6.17 -20.96
C ALA A 20 32.06 -6.44 -21.68
N LYS A 21 32.03 -7.44 -22.58
CA LYS A 21 30.81 -7.86 -23.28
C LYS A 21 29.77 -8.42 -22.32
N TYR A 22 30.19 -9.22 -21.35
CA TYR A 22 29.29 -9.79 -20.34
C TYR A 22 28.68 -8.71 -19.41
N ARG A 23 29.45 -7.69 -19.00
CA ARG A 23 28.91 -6.52 -18.28
C ARG A 23 27.81 -5.82 -19.10
N GLY A 24 28.00 -5.70 -20.41
CA GLY A 24 26.98 -5.19 -21.33
C GLY A 24 25.72 -6.05 -21.35
N PHE A 25 25.87 -7.38 -21.38
CA PHE A 25 24.75 -8.32 -21.27
C PHE A 25 23.99 -8.16 -19.95
N CYS A 26 24.68 -8.12 -18.81
CA CYS A 26 24.06 -7.95 -17.48
C CYS A 26 23.24 -6.65 -17.38
N ARG A 27 23.73 -5.55 -17.96
CA ARG A 27 22.99 -4.28 -18.00
C ARG A 27 21.66 -4.40 -18.75
N LYS A 28 21.64 -5.15 -19.86
CA LYS A 28 20.42 -5.36 -20.68
C LYS A 28 19.46 -6.35 -20.02
N TYR A 29 19.99 -7.37 -19.36
CA TYR A 29 19.19 -8.39 -18.68
C TYR A 29 18.62 -7.89 -17.33
N LYS A 30 19.02 -6.70 -16.86
CA LYS A 30 18.53 -6.15 -15.61
C LYS A 30 16.99 -5.99 -15.68
N PRO A 31 16.25 -6.58 -14.74
CA PRO A 31 14.80 -6.41 -14.67
C PRO A 31 14.45 -4.93 -14.63
N GLN A 32 13.61 -4.49 -15.56
CA GLN A 32 13.09 -3.13 -15.52
C GLN A 32 12.12 -3.01 -14.34
N PRO A 33 12.15 -1.89 -13.59
CA PRO A 33 11.17 -1.66 -12.56
C PRO A 33 9.78 -1.72 -13.19
N LYS A 34 8.88 -2.49 -12.59
CA LYS A 34 7.50 -2.57 -13.04
C LYS A 34 6.91 -1.17 -12.99
N ALA A 35 6.30 -0.72 -14.08
CA ALA A 35 5.58 0.55 -14.07
C ALA A 35 4.56 0.52 -12.92
N GLU A 36 4.61 1.53 -12.05
CA GLU A 36 3.63 1.66 -10.97
C GLU A 36 2.26 1.89 -11.57
N LYS A 37 1.43 0.84 -11.59
CA LYS A 37 0.03 0.97 -11.95
C LYS A 37 -0.69 1.59 -10.76
N ARG A 38 -0.81 2.93 -10.75
CA ARG A 38 -1.63 3.62 -9.75
C ARG A 38 -3.05 3.13 -9.89
N SER A 39 -3.56 2.47 -8.86
CA SER A 39 -4.93 1.99 -8.84
C SER A 39 -5.83 3.15 -8.41
N HIS A 40 -6.79 3.53 -9.25
CA HIS A 40 -7.65 4.70 -9.01
C HIS A 40 -8.80 4.43 -8.01
N TRP A 41 -8.70 3.34 -7.23
CA TRP A 41 -9.72 2.97 -6.24
C TRP A 41 -10.02 4.11 -5.27
N GLY A 42 -8.99 4.79 -4.77
CA GLY A 42 -9.15 5.93 -3.86
C GLY A 42 -9.74 7.17 -4.55
N SER A 43 -9.34 7.45 -5.79
CA SER A 43 -9.86 8.60 -6.53
C SER A 43 -11.35 8.47 -6.86
N HIS A 44 -11.82 7.27 -7.22
CA HIS A 44 -13.25 7.02 -7.46
C HIS A 44 -14.08 7.07 -6.18
N LEU A 45 -13.58 6.51 -5.08
CA LEU A 45 -14.28 6.53 -3.79
C LEU A 45 -14.46 7.95 -3.27
N LEU A 46 -13.43 8.80 -3.40
CA LEU A 46 -13.44 10.17 -2.88
C LEU A 46 -14.12 11.16 -3.83
N ALA A 47 -14.23 10.87 -5.14
CA ALA A 47 -14.86 11.78 -6.11
C ALA A 47 -16.34 12.07 -5.81
N GLY A 48 -17.03 11.16 -5.12
CA GLY A 48 -18.44 11.33 -4.71
C GLY A 48 -18.63 11.89 -3.30
N ILE A 49 -17.56 11.96 -2.48
CA ILE A 49 -17.65 12.46 -1.11
C ILE A 49 -17.52 13.98 -1.16
N GLN A 50 -18.64 14.66 -1.40
CA GLN A 50 -18.74 16.06 -1.04
C GLN A 50 -18.70 16.12 0.49
N MET A 51 -17.59 16.60 1.06
CA MET A 51 -17.53 16.99 2.48
C MET A 51 -18.43 18.20 2.71
N SER A 52 -19.75 17.98 2.62
CA SER A 52 -20.71 18.99 2.99
C SER A 52 -20.57 19.18 4.50
N LYS A 53 -20.32 20.42 4.94
CA LYS A 53 -20.40 20.86 6.35
C LYS A 53 -21.84 20.78 6.89
N LYS A 54 -22.64 19.78 6.46
CA LYS A 54 -23.97 19.55 7.01
C LYS A 54 -23.80 18.82 8.33
N LYS A 55 -24.08 19.55 9.42
CA LYS A 55 -24.29 19.00 10.76
C LYS A 55 -25.22 17.79 10.64
N SER A 56 -24.66 16.59 10.79
CA SER A 56 -25.42 15.35 10.62
C SER A 56 -26.40 15.23 11.77
N THR A 57 -27.69 15.45 11.52
CA THR A 57 -28.72 14.82 12.35
C THR A 57 -28.51 13.32 12.20
N SER A 58 -28.16 12.65 13.30
CA SER A 58 -27.79 11.23 13.38
C SER A 58 -28.79 10.33 12.67
N LYS A 59 -28.56 10.04 11.38
CA LYS A 59 -29.25 8.96 10.70
C LYS A 59 -28.31 7.78 10.71
N SER A 60 -28.65 6.82 11.57
CA SER A 60 -28.03 5.51 11.64
C SER A 60 -27.94 4.93 10.22
N SER A 61 -26.75 4.51 9.81
CA SER A 61 -26.59 3.87 8.51
C SER A 61 -27.34 2.53 8.52
N PRO A 62 -27.93 2.08 7.41
CA PRO A 62 -28.62 0.79 7.35
C PRO A 62 -27.72 -0.33 7.90
N GLY A 63 -28.15 -0.97 9.00
CA GLY A 63 -27.39 -2.03 9.68
C GLY A 63 -26.68 -1.62 10.99
N GLN A 64 -26.66 -0.33 11.35
CA GLN A 64 -26.20 0.10 12.67
C GLN A 64 -27.33 0.02 13.70
N LEU A 65 -27.12 -0.77 14.76
CA LEU A 65 -28.02 -0.82 15.92
C LEU A 65 -27.67 0.31 16.90
N PRO A 66 -28.67 0.88 17.60
CA PRO A 66 -28.41 1.84 18.66
C PRO A 66 -27.55 1.19 19.76
N LEU A 67 -26.70 2.01 20.40
CA LEU A 67 -25.90 1.55 21.53
C LEU A 67 -26.85 1.09 22.65
N SER A 68 -26.58 -0.09 23.22
CA SER A 68 -27.36 -0.63 24.33
C SER A 68 -27.37 0.34 25.52
N GLU A 69 -28.52 0.54 26.14
CA GLU A 69 -28.68 1.38 27.34
C GLU A 69 -28.08 0.75 28.61
N ASN A 70 -27.49 -0.45 28.48
CA ASN A 70 -26.85 -1.12 29.59
C ASN A 70 -25.61 -0.33 30.08
N PRO A 71 -25.51 0.00 31.38
CA PRO A 71 -24.45 0.85 31.91
C PRO A 71 -23.04 0.25 31.74
N ASP A 72 -22.91 -1.09 31.77
CA ASP A 72 -21.62 -1.75 31.60
C ASP A 72 -21.11 -1.61 30.16
N VAL A 73 -22.01 -1.72 29.18
CA VAL A 73 -21.70 -1.53 27.76
C VAL A 73 -21.27 -0.09 27.49
N LYS A 74 -21.96 0.87 28.12
CA LYS A 74 -21.62 2.29 28.01
C LYS A 74 -20.23 2.60 28.59
N ALA A 75 -19.91 2.07 29.77
CA ALA A 75 -18.61 2.26 30.41
C ALA A 75 -17.45 1.69 29.56
N VAL A 76 -17.63 0.51 28.96
CA VAL A 76 -16.63 -0.08 28.06
C VAL A 76 -16.46 0.76 26.78
N ALA A 77 -17.56 1.25 26.21
CA ALA A 77 -17.53 2.11 25.03
C ALA A 77 -16.78 3.43 25.30
N GLU A 78 -17.05 4.08 26.43
CA GLU A 78 -16.37 5.31 26.85
C GLU A 78 -14.87 5.08 27.05
N LYS A 79 -14.47 3.99 27.72
CA LYS A 79 -13.06 3.63 27.87
C LYS A 79 -12.36 3.45 26.52
N PHE A 80 -13.02 2.78 25.58
CA PHE A 80 -12.49 2.55 24.23
C PHE A 80 -12.29 3.86 23.46
N VAL A 81 -13.30 4.74 23.48
CA VAL A 81 -13.25 6.05 22.80
C VAL A 81 -12.12 6.92 23.37
N ASN A 82 -12.03 7.01 24.70
CA ASN A 82 -11.00 7.81 25.38
C ASN A 82 -9.58 7.29 25.13
N THR A 83 -9.38 5.96 25.13
CA THR A 83 -8.06 5.36 24.90
C THR A 83 -7.56 5.58 23.47
N ASN A 84 -8.49 5.62 22.51
CA ASN A 84 -8.15 5.79 21.09
C ASN A 84 -8.14 7.26 20.63
N GLY A 85 -8.39 8.22 21.53
CA GLY A 85 -8.30 9.65 21.23
C GLY A 85 -9.42 10.18 20.32
N TYR A 86 -10.56 9.50 20.24
CA TYR A 86 -11.73 10.02 19.53
C TYR A 86 -12.45 11.06 20.41
N SER A 87 -12.72 12.26 19.89
CA SER A 87 -13.47 13.29 20.62
C SER A 87 -14.95 12.87 20.77
N THR A 88 -15.48 12.95 22.00
CA THR A 88 -16.88 12.63 22.37
C THR A 88 -17.88 13.76 22.03
N GLU A 89 -17.49 14.71 21.20
CA GLU A 89 -18.27 15.90 20.83
C GLU A 89 -19.37 15.54 19.80
N PHE A 90 -20.38 14.77 20.22
CA PHE A 90 -21.65 14.64 19.49
C PHE A 90 -22.80 15.00 20.44
N GLY A 91 -23.02 16.31 20.59
CA GLY A 91 -24.20 16.93 21.20
C GLY A 91 -25.07 17.63 20.17
#